data_AF-A0A699XIL3-F1
#
_entry.id   AF-A0A699XIL3-F1
#
_cell.length_a   1.000
_cell.length_b   1.000
_cell.length_c   1.000
_cell.angle_alpha   90.00
_cell.angle_beta   90.00
_cell.angle_gamma   90.00
#
_symmetry.space_group_name_H-M   'P 1'
#
loop_
_entity.id
_entity.type
_entity.pdbx_description
1 polymer ?
#
loop_
_entity_poly.entity_id
_entity_poly.type
_entity_poly.pdbx_seq_one_letter_code
_entity_poly.pdbx_strand_id
1 'polypeptide(L)' 'MSLSSMEETGYVFVINGGAVDWKSKKQTTIEMHSAQAEYVAALEAAMEAVWIRKFFG' A
#
# COMPACT_ATOMS: atom_id res chain seq x y z
N MET A 1 5.54 19.11 -8.28
CA MET A 1 4.42 19.25 -7.33
C MET A 1 3.98 17.83 -6.98
N SER A 2 4.63 17.20 -5.99
CA SER A 2 4.28 15.83 -5.57
C SER A 2 3.17 15.93 -4.54
N LEU A 3 2.00 15.38 -4.88
CA LEU A 3 0.86 15.25 -3.96
C LEU A 3 1.09 14.01 -3.10
N SER A 4 1.82 14.15 -2.00
CA SER A 4 1.88 13.11 -0.97
C SER A 4 0.64 13.22 -0.07
N SER A 5 -0.47 12.64 -0.52
CA SER A 5 -1.69 12.54 0.29
C SER A 5 -1.45 11.58 1.45
N MET A 6 -1.30 12.09 2.67
CA MET A 6 -1.12 11.28 3.87
C MET A 6 -2.50 10.91 4.42
N GLU A 7 -2.83 9.63 4.44
CA GLU A 7 -4.10 9.11 4.97
C GLU A 7 -3.92 8.76 6.46
N GLU A 8 -4.53 9.52 7.36
CA GLU A 8 -4.46 9.24 8.79
C GLU A 8 -5.65 8.38 9.22
N THR A 9 -5.38 7.11 9.54
CA THR A 9 -6.41 6.20 10.05
C THR A 9 -6.29 6.11 11.56
N GLY A 10 -7.35 6.49 12.27
CA GLY A 10 -7.42 6.36 13.72
C GLY A 10 -8.73 5.74 14.18
N TYR A 11 -8.74 5.21 15.39
CA TYR A 11 -9.96 4.77 16.07
C TYR A 11 -10.10 5.47 17.43
N VAL A 12 -11.35 5.67 17.84
CA VAL A 12 -11.74 6.15 19.17
C VAL A 12 -12.75 5.15 19.73
N PHE A 13 -12.45 4.60 20.91
CA PHE A 13 -13.40 3.77 21.66
C PHE A 13 -14.11 4.63 22.71
N VAL A 14 -15.44 4.66 22.67
CA VAL A 14 -16.29 5.43 23.60
C VAL A 14 -17.15 4.47 24.43
N ILE A 15 -17.16 4.62 25.75
CA ILE A 15 -18.02 3.88 26.69
C ILE A 15 -18.84 4.89 27.50
N ASN A 16 -20.17 4.72 27.57
CA ASN A 16 -21.10 5.60 28.29
C ASN A 16 -20.95 7.10 27.94
N GLY A 17 -20.61 7.41 26.69
CA GLY A 17 -20.41 8.78 26.20
C GLY A 17 -19.04 9.39 26.52
N GLY A 18 -18.14 8.67 27.21
CA GLY A 18 -16.75 9.08 27.44
C GLY A 18 -15.76 8.34 26.56
N ALA A 19 -14.80 9.04 25.95
CA ALA A 19 -13.71 8.41 25.20
C ALA A 19 -12.74 7.69 26.16
N VAL A 20 -12.57 6.38 25.96
CA VAL A 20 -11.79 5.50 26.84
C VAL A 20 -10.40 5.23 26.28
N ASP A 21 -10.29 5.06 24.96
CA ASP A 21 -9.01 4.83 24.29
C ASP A 21 -9.03 5.44 22.89
N TRP A 22 -7.89 5.96 22.45
CA TRP A 22 -7.72 6.49 21.11
C TRP A 22 -6.33 6.16 20.59
N LYS A 23 -6.27 5.80 19.31
CA LYS A 23 -5.01 5.60 18.61
C LYS A 23 -5.13 6.15 17.20
N SER A 24 -4.23 7.07 16.87
CA SER A 24 -4.03 7.50 15.50
C SER A 24 -2.77 6.83 14.95
N LYS A 25 -2.89 6.21 13.77
CA LYS A 25 -1.75 5.74 12.99
C LYS A 25 -1.74 6.50 11.67
N LYS A 26 -0.71 7.34 11.51
CA LYS A 26 -0.41 7.96 10.23
C LYS A 26 -0.08 6.85 9.24
N GLN A 27 -1.00 6.62 8.31
CA GLN A 27 -0.83 5.63 7.25
C GLN A 27 -0.26 6.42 6.06
N THR A 28 1.03 6.25 5.81
CA THR A 28 1.64 6.77 4.58
C THR A 28 1.15 5.91 3.42
N THR A 29 -0.11 6.10 3.02
CA THR A 29 -0.80 5.15 2.13
C THR A 29 -0.68 5.50 0.64
N ILE A 30 -0.19 6.68 0.23
CA ILE A 30 -0.40 7.09 -1.18
C ILE A 30 0.86 7.25 -2.05
N GLU A 31 2.09 7.19 -1.52
CA GLU A 31 3.28 7.09 -2.40
C GLU A 31 3.95 5.71 -2.41
N MET A 32 3.61 4.80 -1.48
CA MET A 32 4.11 3.42 -1.45
C MET A 32 3.16 2.39 -2.12
N HIS A 33 1.96 2.76 -2.56
CA HIS A 33 0.91 1.77 -2.89
C HIS A 33 0.34 1.79 -4.34
N SER A 34 0.86 2.61 -5.25
CA SER A 34 0.58 2.49 -6.71
C SER A 34 1.84 2.21 -7.52
N ALA A 35 2.87 3.06 -7.39
CA ALA A 35 4.13 2.88 -8.10
C ALA A 35 4.85 1.57 -7.75
N GLN A 36 4.80 1.14 -6.48
CA GLN A 36 5.36 -0.15 -6.07
C GLN A 36 4.56 -1.32 -6.63
N ALA A 37 3.23 -1.20 -6.71
CA ALA A 37 2.38 -2.25 -7.27
C ALA A 37 2.59 -2.39 -8.79
N GLU A 38 2.70 -1.27 -9.51
CA GLU A 38 3.06 -1.24 -10.94
C GLU A 38 4.45 -1.82 -11.19
N TYR A 39 5.43 -1.48 -10.34
CA TYR A 39 6.79 -2.03 -10.43
C TYR A 39 6.81 -3.54 -10.18
N VAL A 40 6.10 -4.03 -9.17
CA VAL A 40 5.99 -5.46 -8.86
C VAL A 40 5.31 -6.22 -10.02
N ALA A 41 4.22 -5.69 -10.56
CA ALA A 41 3.55 -6.30 -11.71
C ALA A 41 4.44 -6.36 -12.96
N ALA A 42 5.22 -5.30 -13.22
CA ALA A 42 6.18 -5.29 -14.33
C ALA A 42 7.32 -6.29 -14.13
N LEU A 43 7.82 -6.45 -12.89
CA LEU A 43 8.84 -7.43 -12.54
C LEU A 43 8.34 -8.86 -12.77
N GLU A 44 7.13 -9.17 -12.29
CA GLU A 44 6.49 -10.48 -12.47
C GLU A 44 6.31 -10.81 -13.96
N ALA A 45 5.78 -9.87 -14.75
CA ALA A 45 5.62 -10.06 -16.19
C ALA A 45 6.97 -10.29 -16.91
N ALA A 46 8.03 -9.59 -16.50
CA ALA A 46 9.37 -9.79 -17.05
C ALA A 46 9.94 -11.17 -16.69
N MET A 47 9.72 -11.63 -15.45
CA MET A 47 10.14 -12.96 -15.02
C MET A 47 9.41 -14.04 -15.84
N GLU A 48 8.10 -13.95 -15.98
CA GLU A 48 7.31 -14.88 -16.80
C GLU A 48 7.79 -14.91 -18.26
N ALA A 49 8.07 -13.75 -18.86
CA ALA A 49 8.59 -13.68 -20.23
C ALA A 49 9.96 -14.37 -20.39
N VAL A 50 10.85 -14.24 -19.39
CA VAL A 50 12.15 -14.93 -19.38
C VAL A 50 11.97 -16.44 -19.26
N TRP A 51 11.05 -16.90 -18.42
CA TRP A 51 10.75 -18.31 -18.24
C TRP A 51 10.19 -18.94 -19.52
N ILE A 52 9.22 -18.28 -20.17
CA ILE A 52 8.65 -18.73 -21.45
C ILE A 52 9.75 -18.83 -22.52
N ARG A 53 10.63 -17.82 -22.61
CA ARG A 53 11.74 -17.85 -23.58
C ARG A 53 12.74 -18.99 -23.33
N LYS A 54 12.98 -19.35 -22.08
CA LYS A 54 13.86 -20.49 -21.73
C LYS A 54 13.21 -21.84 -21.97
N PHE A 55 11.89 -21.93 -21.89
CA PHE A 55 11.16 -23.20 -22.03
C PHE A 55 10.89 -23.57 -23.50
N PHE A 56 10.63 -22.57 -24.34
CA PHE A 56 10.34 -22.76 -25.77
C PHE A 56 11.54 -22.46 -26.70
N GLY A 57 12.67 -22.03 -26.14
CA GLY A 57 13.91 -21.72 -26.86
C GLY A 57 14.93 -22.85 -26.84
#